data_AF-A0A495ZPS1-F1
#
_entry.id   AF-A0A495ZPS1-F1
#
_cell.length_a   1.000
_cell.length_b   1.000
_cell.length_c   1.000
_cell.angle_alpha   90.00
_cell.angle_beta   90.00
_cell.angle_gamma   90.00
#
_symmetry.space_group_name_H-M   'P 1'
#
loop_
_entity.id
_entity.type
_entity.pdbx_description
1 polymer ?
#
loop_
_entity_poly.entity_id
_entity_poly.type
_entity_poly.pdbx_seq_one_letter_code
_entity_poly.pdbx_strand_id
1 'polypeptide(L)' 'MDTQKNLAFLFGAVAEKSDKRFKRLTVIIDKTGKIVKIDKEVNPSTHGADLVKFLKTEK' A
#
# COMPACT_ATOMS: atom_id res chain seq x y z
N MET A 1 -14.64 4.41 -2.44
CA MET A 1 -13.89 4.09 -3.68
C MET A 1 -13.07 5.31 -4.06
N ASP A 2 -11.79 5.16 -4.40
CA ASP A 2 -10.94 6.28 -4.87
C ASP A 2 -11.23 6.59 -6.34
N THR A 3 -12.42 7.14 -6.62
CA THR A 3 -12.96 7.30 -7.98
C THR A 3 -12.12 8.25 -8.83
N GLN A 4 -11.47 9.25 -8.21
CA GLN A 4 -10.59 10.20 -8.89
C GLN A 4 -9.12 9.76 -8.90
N LYS A 5 -8.80 8.59 -8.32
CA LYS A 5 -7.44 8.04 -8.22
C LYS A 5 -6.45 8.93 -7.46
N ASN A 6 -6.94 9.78 -6.56
CA ASN A 6 -6.08 10.73 -5.84
C ASN A 6 -5.14 10.00 -4.89
N LEU A 7 -5.65 8.99 -4.16
CA LEU A 7 -4.84 8.18 -3.26
C LEU A 7 -3.94 7.24 -4.04
N ALA A 8 -4.46 6.64 -5.11
CA ALA A 8 -3.69 5.77 -5.97
C ALA A 8 -2.50 6.48 -6.62
N PHE A 9 -2.67 7.75 -7.04
CA PHE A 9 -1.57 8.55 -7.57
C PHE A 9 -0.59 8.94 -6.46
N LEU A 10 -1.11 9.41 -5.31
CA LEU A 10 -0.30 9.81 -4.16
C LEU A 10 0.65 8.70 -3.68
N PHE A 11 0.15 7.46 -3.58
CA PHE A 11 0.94 6.32 -3.11
C PHE A 11 1.62 5.53 -4.23
N GLY A 12 1.48 5.95 -5.48
CA GLY A 12 2.15 5.34 -6.63
C GLY A 12 1.57 3.98 -7.05
N ALA A 13 0.27 3.74 -6.78
CA ALA A 13 -0.47 2.61 -7.34
C ALA A 13 -0.73 2.78 -8.85
N VAL A 14 -0.67 4.00 -9.35
CA VAL A 14 -0.71 4.33 -10.78
C VAL A 14 0.47 5.24 -11.11
N ALA A 15 1.01 5.11 -12.33
CA ALA A 15 2.07 6.01 -12.80
C ALA A 15 1.47 7.31 -13.35
N GLU A 16 0.30 7.21 -13.96
CA GLU A 16 -0.42 8.35 -14.54
C GLU A 16 -1.92 8.32 -14.16
N LYS A 17 -2.58 9.48 -14.12
CA LYS A 17 -4.03 9.54 -13.82
C LYS A 17 -4.90 8.86 -14.90
N SER A 18 -4.38 8.80 -16.12
CA SER A 18 -4.94 8.09 -17.28
C SER A 18 -4.94 6.57 -17.10
N ASP A 19 -4.08 6.01 -16.23
CA ASP A 19 -3.92 4.56 -16.07
C ASP A 19 -5.22 3.89 -15.64
N LYS A 20 -5.66 2.90 -16.41
CA LYS A 20 -6.89 2.16 -16.11
C LYS A 20 -6.69 1.04 -15.08
N ARG A 21 -5.44 0.72 -14.74
CA ARG A 21 -5.08 -0.41 -13.86
C ARG A 21 -4.27 0.09 -12.67
N PHE A 22 -4.66 -0.35 -11.49
CA PHE A 22 -3.92 -0.12 -10.26
C PHE A 22 -2.91 -1.24 -10.05
N LYS A 23 -1.67 -0.89 -9.73
CA LYS A 23 -0.69 -1.82 -9.15
C LYS A 23 -1.09 -2.11 -7.71
N ARG A 24 -1.07 -3.39 -7.33
CA ARG A 24 -1.34 -3.81 -5.95
C ARG A 24 -0.19 -3.32 -5.07
N LEU A 25 -0.52 -2.62 -3.99
CA LEU A 25 0.43 -2.17 -2.99
C LEU A 25 -0.21 -2.12 -1.62
N THR A 26 0.61 -2.05 -0.59
CA THR A 26 0.18 -1.84 0.79
C THR A 26 0.93 -0.68 1.41
N VAL A 27 0.21 0.22 2.07
CA VAL A 27 0.78 1.33 2.84
C VAL A 27 0.49 1.08 4.31
N ILE A 28 1.53 1.09 5.14
CA ILE A 28 1.43 0.96 6.59
C ILE A 28 1.71 2.33 7.20
N ILE A 29 0.72 2.86 7.92
CA ILE A 29 0.76 4.17 8.55
C ILE A 29 0.62 3.96 10.05
N ASP A 30 1.53 4.52 10.84
CA ASP A 30 1.44 4.43 12.29
C ASP A 30 0.34 5.34 12.87
N LYS A 31 0.14 5.26 14.19
CA LYS A 31 -0.87 6.05 14.89
C LYS A 31 -0.60 7.56 14.89
N THR A 32 0.61 7.99 14.55
CA THR A 32 0.98 9.41 14.42
C THR A 32 0.72 9.95 13.02
N GLY A 33 0.33 9.08 12.08
CA GLY A 33 0.13 9.44 10.68
C GLY A 33 1.39 9.32 9.82
N LYS A 34 2.49 8.77 10.37
CA LYS A 34 3.72 8.57 9.61
C LYS A 34 3.64 7.29 8.79
N ILE A 35 4.06 7.37 7.54
CA ILE A 35 4.23 6.19 6.68
C ILE A 35 5.45 5.41 7.17
N VAL A 36 5.21 4.19 7.63
CA VAL A 36 6.26 3.26 8.12
C VAL A 36 6.77 2.37 7.00
N LYS A 37 5.87 1.95 6.09
CA LYS A 37 6.23 1.10 4.95
C LYS A 37 5.29 1.33 3.77
N ILE A 38 5.86 1.29 2.56
CA ILE A 38 5.13 1.14 1.30
C ILE A 38 5.64 -0.13 0.63
N ASP A 39 4.81 -1.17 0.59
CA ASP A 39 5.10 -2.45 -0.06
C ASP A 39 4.46 -2.47 -1.45
N LYS A 40 5.30 -2.52 -2.50
CA LYS A 40 4.87 -2.51 -3.92
C LYS A 40 4.87 -3.91 -4.54
N GLU A 41 5.37 -4.93 -3.83
CA GLU A 41 5.53 -6.30 -4.33
C GLU A 41 4.62 -7.26 -3.56
N VAL A 42 3.37 -6.82 -3.34
CA VAL A 42 2.41 -7.57 -2.55
C VAL A 42 2.04 -8.87 -3.25
N ASN A 43 2.42 -9.99 -2.62
CA ASN A 43 1.95 -11.30 -2.98
C ASN A 43 0.61 -11.61 -2.28
N PRO A 44 -0.53 -11.74 -2.99
CA PRO A 44 -1.83 -11.91 -2.37
C PRO A 44 -1.97 -13.19 -1.53
N SER A 45 -1.23 -14.25 -1.86
CA SER A 45 -1.34 -15.53 -1.16
C SER A 45 -0.69 -15.50 0.21
N THR A 46 0.30 -14.63 0.43
CA THR A 46 1.05 -14.54 1.70
C THR A 46 0.81 -13.24 2.45
N HIS A 47 0.15 -12.27 1.81
CA HIS A 47 0.08 -10.88 2.29
C HIS A 47 -0.32 -10.72 3.76
N GLY A 48 -1.35 -11.46 4.21
CA GLY A 48 -1.79 -11.40 5.61
C GLY A 48 -0.72 -11.85 6.61
N ALA A 49 0.00 -12.94 6.29
CA ALA A 49 1.08 -13.43 7.12
C ALA A 49 2.28 -12.46 7.12
N ASP A 50 2.60 -11.88 5.97
CA ASP A 50 3.68 -10.90 5.81
C ASP A 50 3.40 -9.63 6.66
N LEU A 51 2.15 -9.16 6.69
CA LEU A 51 1.72 -8.06 7.53
C LEU A 51 1.84 -8.38 9.03
N VAL A 52 1.35 -9.54 9.47
CA VAL A 52 1.45 -9.96 10.87
C VAL A 52 2.90 -10.07 11.30
N LYS A 53 3.76 -10.63 10.44
CA LYS A 53 5.21 -10.73 10.71
C LYS A 53 5.84 -9.35 10.86
N PHE A 54 5.57 -8.44 9.92
CA PHE A 54 6.07 -7.07 9.96
C PHE A 54 5.64 -6.35 11.25
N LEU A 55 4.36 -6.38 11.60
CA LEU A 55 3.82 -5.69 12.78
C LEU A 55 4.35 -6.27 14.11
N LYS A 56 4.80 -7.52 14.13
CA LYS A 56 5.46 -8.13 15.30
C LYS A 56 6.92 -7.70 15.43
N THR A 57 7.58 -7.36 14.32
CA THR A 57 8.98 -6.92 14.30
C THR A 57 9.12 -5.43 14.62
N GLU A 58 8.15 -4.60 14.24
CA GLU A 58 8.11 -3.16 14.54
C GLU A 58 7.62 -2.83 15.97
N LYS A 59 7.61 -3.81 16.87
CA LYS A 59 7.13 -3.70 18.25
C LYS A 59 8.29 -3.50 19.21
#